data_AF-A0A6J1VY08-F1
#
_entry.id   AF-A0A6J1VY08-F1
#
_cell.length_a   1.000
_cell.length_b   1.000
_cell.length_c   1.000
_cell.angle_alpha   90.00
_cell.angle_beta   90.00
_cell.angle_gamma   90.00
#
_symmetry.space_group_name_H-M   'P 1'
#
loop_
_entity.id
_entity.type
_entity.pdbx_description
1 polymer ?
#
loop_
_entity_poly.entity_id
_entity_poly.type
_entity_poly.pdbx_seq_one_letter_code
_entity_poly.pdbx_strand_id
1 'polypeptide(L)'
;MEAWEKKVERIENNPRRRAKESRVREYYEKQFPEIRKQRELQERMQSRGGQRGSGFSMSAARSEHEVSEIIDGLSEQENLEKQMRQLAVIPPMLYDAEQQRIKFINMNGLMDDPMKVYKDRQVMNMWSEQEKETFREKFMQHPKNFGLIASFLDRKTVADCVLYYYLTKKNENYKNLVRRNYRRRGKNQ
;
A
#
# COMPACT_ATOMS: atom_id res chain seq x y z
N MET A 1 2.20 -13.34 -7.79
CA MET A 1 3.65 -13.54 -7.62
C MET A 1 4.39 -13.08 -8.88
N GLU A 2 4.07 -13.66 -10.04
CA GLU A 2 4.71 -13.37 -11.34
C GLU A 2 4.68 -11.88 -11.80
N ALA A 3 3.59 -11.16 -11.56
CA ALA A 3 3.49 -9.74 -11.92
C ALA A 3 4.39 -8.83 -11.06
N TRP A 4 4.64 -9.23 -9.81
CA TRP A 4 5.56 -8.52 -8.91
C TRP A 4 7.01 -8.81 -9.31
N GLU A 5 7.34 -10.06 -9.63
CA GLU A 5 8.68 -10.45 -10.10
C GLU A 5 9.06 -9.70 -11.38
N LYS A 6 8.18 -9.65 -12.39
CA LYS A 6 8.41 -8.87 -13.63
C LYS A 6 8.58 -7.37 -13.37
N LYS A 7 7.93 -6.83 -12.32
CA LYS A 7 8.08 -5.43 -11.91
C LYS A 7 9.42 -5.20 -11.23
N VAL A 8 9.84 -6.09 -10.35
CA VAL A 8 11.15 -6.04 -9.67
C VAL A 8 12.26 -6.17 -10.69
N GLU A 9 12.20 -7.16 -11.57
CA GLU A 9 13.18 -7.38 -12.63
C GLU A 9 13.32 -6.15 -13.55
N ARG A 10 12.21 -5.50 -13.91
CA ARG A 10 12.24 -4.25 -14.70
C ARG A 10 12.92 -3.10 -13.94
N ILE A 11 12.70 -3.01 -12.63
CA ILE A 11 13.29 -1.99 -11.78
C ILE A 11 14.80 -2.23 -11.61
N GLU A 12 15.20 -3.47 -11.33
CA GLU A 12 16.60 -3.88 -11.18
C GLU A 12 17.37 -3.75 -12.51
N ASN A 13 16.73 -4.10 -13.63
CA ASN A 13 17.34 -3.99 -14.95
C ASN A 13 17.38 -2.56 -15.51
N ASN A 14 16.85 -1.56 -14.79
CA ASN A 14 16.89 -0.17 -15.22
C ASN A 14 18.35 0.35 -15.31
N PRO A 15 18.83 0.77 -16.50
CA PRO A 15 20.21 1.21 -16.68
C PRO A 15 20.64 2.37 -15.77
N ARG A 16 19.74 3.32 -15.52
CA ARG A 16 20.03 4.47 -14.64
C ARG A 16 20.21 4.04 -13.19
N ARG A 17 19.41 3.08 -12.74
CA ARG A 17 19.50 2.53 -11.38
C ARG A 17 20.80 1.75 -11.21
N ARG A 18 21.13 0.85 -12.15
CA ARG A 18 22.38 0.08 -12.12
C ARG A 18 23.62 0.98 -12.13
N ALA A 19 23.61 2.04 -12.94
CA ALA A 19 24.71 3.01 -12.97
C ALA A 19 24.87 3.76 -11.63
N LYS A 20 23.76 4.13 -10.99
CA LYS A 20 23.78 4.76 -9.66
C LYS A 20 24.29 3.78 -8.59
N GLU A 21 23.79 2.55 -8.59
CA GLU A 21 24.23 1.51 -7.65
C GLU A 21 25.71 1.15 -7.82
N SER A 22 26.24 1.12 -9.05
CA SER A 22 27.68 0.92 -9.30
C SER A 22 28.51 2.06 -8.72
N ARG A 23 28.12 3.31 -8.95
CA ARG A 23 28.83 4.48 -8.38
C ARG A 23 28.81 4.49 -6.87
N VAL A 24 27.67 4.14 -6.27
CA VAL A 24 27.53 4.05 -4.81
C VAL A 24 28.42 2.93 -4.28
N ARG A 25 28.45 1.77 -4.93
CA ARG A 25 29.33 0.65 -4.57
C ARG A 25 30.80 1.05 -4.63
N GLU A 26 31.24 1.62 -5.75
CA GLU A 26 32.63 2.09 -5.93
C GLU A 26 33.04 3.11 -4.87
N TYR A 27 32.13 4.02 -4.51
CA TYR A 27 32.36 4.96 -3.42
C TYR A 27 32.58 4.25 -2.08
N TYR A 28 31.68 3.34 -1.70
CA TYR A 28 31.80 2.62 -0.43
C TYR A 28 33.02 1.70 -0.40
N GLU A 29 33.34 0.98 -1.48
CA GLU A 29 34.54 0.15 -1.56
C GLU A 29 35.84 0.97 -1.48
N LYS A 30 35.81 2.24 -1.91
CA LYS A 30 36.94 3.16 -1.75
C LYS A 30 37.07 3.69 -0.32
N GLN A 31 35.95 3.92 0.38
CA GLN A 31 35.96 4.40 1.76
C GLN A 31 36.20 3.28 2.79
N PHE A 32 35.80 2.05 2.48
CA PHE A 32 35.87 0.89 3.36
C PHE A 32 36.52 -0.29 2.63
N PRO A 33 37.87 -0.38 2.63
CA PRO A 33 38.61 -1.44 1.93
C PRO A 33 38.26 -2.86 2.36
N GLU A 34 37.76 -3.04 3.59
CA GLU A 34 37.32 -4.33 4.15
C GLU A 34 36.12 -4.90 3.38
N ILE A 35 35.18 -4.05 2.97
CA ILE A 35 33.99 -4.44 2.19
C ILE A 35 34.43 -5.00 0.84
N ARG A 36 35.43 -4.37 0.21
CA ARG A 36 36.00 -4.82 -1.05
C ARG A 36 36.71 -6.17 -0.89
N LYS A 37 37.55 -6.34 0.13
CA LYS A 37 38.24 -7.61 0.41
C LYS A 37 37.26 -8.76 0.65
N GLN A 38 36.19 -8.51 1.39
CA GLN A 38 35.18 -9.52 1.68
C GLN A 38 34.40 -9.92 0.43
N ARG A 39 34.07 -8.97 -0.45
CA ARG A 39 33.46 -9.25 -1.76
C ARG A 39 34.41 -10.03 -2.66
N GLU A 40 35.66 -9.59 -2.82
CA GLU A 40 36.65 -10.28 -3.65
C GLU A 40 36.90 -11.71 -3.15
N LEU A 41 36.95 -11.91 -1.82
CA LEU A 41 37.04 -13.24 -1.21
C LEU A 41 35.79 -14.08 -1.51
N GLN A 42 34.59 -13.50 -1.34
CA GLN A 42 33.32 -14.18 -1.58
C GLN A 42 33.11 -14.52 -3.07
N GLU A 43 33.48 -13.62 -3.99
CA GLU A 43 33.48 -13.85 -5.43
C GLU A 43 34.53 -14.89 -5.84
N ARG A 44 35.70 -14.91 -5.18
CA ARG A 44 36.71 -15.96 -5.40
C ARG A 44 36.21 -17.33 -4.95
N MET A 45 35.50 -17.40 -3.83
CA MET A 45 34.87 -18.64 -3.35
C MET A 45 33.68 -19.05 -4.23
N GLN A 46 32.83 -18.12 -4.65
CA GLN A 46 31.67 -18.39 -5.52
C GLN A 46 32.06 -18.71 -6.95
N SER A 47 33.10 -18.08 -7.50
CA SER A 47 33.63 -18.41 -8.84
C SER A 47 34.28 -19.79 -8.86
N ARG A 48 34.72 -20.30 -7.71
CA ARG A 48 35.25 -21.66 -7.54
C ARG A 48 34.16 -22.70 -7.25
N GLY A 49 32.98 -22.28 -6.77
CA GLY A 49 31.78 -23.12 -6.60
C GLY A 49 30.70 -22.96 -7.69
N GLY A 50 30.97 -22.18 -8.73
CA GLY A 50 29.98 -21.69 -9.69
C GLY A 50 29.68 -22.58 -10.90
N GLN A 51 30.13 -23.84 -10.92
CA GLN A 51 29.70 -24.80 -11.94
C GLN A 51 28.50 -25.59 -11.40
N ARG A 52 27.30 -25.11 -11.76
CA ARG A 52 26.03 -25.76 -11.45
C ARG A 52 26.02 -27.20 -11.96
N GLY A 53 26.03 -28.16 -11.05
CA GLY A 53 25.75 -29.55 -11.37
C GLY A 53 26.13 -30.48 -10.22
N SER A 54 25.12 -31.15 -9.68
CA SER A 54 25.23 -32.40 -8.91
C SER A 54 26.54 -33.18 -9.17
N GLY A 55 27.41 -33.24 -8.17
CA GLY A 55 28.58 -34.13 -8.18
C GLY A 55 29.85 -33.42 -7.71
N PHE A 56 30.38 -33.89 -6.58
CA PHE A 56 31.75 -33.65 -6.16
C PHE A 56 32.72 -33.79 -7.34
N SER A 57 33.28 -32.68 -7.81
CA SER A 57 34.48 -32.72 -8.63
C SER A 57 35.66 -32.26 -7.80
N MET A 58 36.36 -33.24 -7.21
CA MET A 58 37.76 -33.11 -6.80
C MET A 58 38.69 -32.65 -7.94
N SER A 59 38.20 -32.49 -9.18
CA SER A 59 38.99 -32.14 -10.36
C SER A 59 39.14 -30.62 -10.63
N ALA A 60 38.59 -29.75 -9.77
CA ALA A 60 38.75 -28.29 -9.92
C ALA A 60 39.97 -27.71 -9.17
N ALA A 61 40.59 -28.47 -8.27
CA ALA A 61 41.79 -28.06 -7.55
C ALA A 61 43.03 -28.29 -8.42
N ARG A 62 43.78 -27.24 -8.73
CA ARG A 62 45.00 -27.31 -9.56
C ARG A 62 46.25 -27.68 -8.75
N SER A 63 46.15 -27.76 -7.43
CA SER A 63 47.24 -28.16 -6.54
C SER A 63 46.71 -28.85 -5.28
N GLU A 64 47.56 -29.63 -4.63
CA GLU A 64 47.26 -30.31 -3.36
C GLU A 64 46.82 -29.33 -2.26
N HIS A 65 47.40 -28.13 -2.23
CA HIS A 65 47.02 -27.07 -1.30
C HIS A 65 45.59 -26.56 -1.54
N GLU A 66 45.17 -26.44 -2.81
CA GLU A 66 43.79 -26.07 -3.14
C GLU A 66 42.78 -27.16 -2.77
N VAL A 67 43.19 -28.44 -2.78
CA VAL A 67 42.36 -29.55 -2.29
C VAL A 67 42.16 -29.43 -0.78
N SER A 68 43.24 -29.18 -0.02
CA SER A 68 43.16 -29.02 1.44
C SER A 68 42.27 -27.85 1.84
N GLU A 69 42.40 -26.68 1.22
CA GLU A 69 41.54 -25.52 1.53
C GLU A 69 40.05 -25.78 1.28
N ILE A 70 39.72 -26.53 0.22
CA ILE A 70 38.33 -26.90 -0.08
C ILE A 70 37.78 -27.86 0.99
N ILE A 71 38.58 -28.83 1.41
CA ILE A 71 38.22 -29.80 2.44
C ILE A 71 37.99 -29.08 3.79
N ASP A 72 38.90 -28.19 4.17
CA ASP A 72 38.79 -27.42 5.41
C ASP A 72 37.54 -26.53 5.40
N GLY A 73 37.26 -25.84 4.30
CA GLY A 73 36.05 -25.01 4.16
C GLY A 73 34.75 -25.83 4.23
N LEU A 74 34.72 -27.04 3.65
CA LEU A 74 33.57 -27.94 3.76
C LEU A 74 33.38 -28.45 5.20
N SER A 75 34.48 -28.78 5.87
CA SER A 75 34.44 -29.24 7.26
C SER A 75 33.97 -28.13 8.22
N GLU A 76 34.45 -26.90 8.02
CA GLU A 76 33.99 -25.73 8.75
C GLU A 76 32.50 -25.47 8.52
N GLN A 77 32.03 -25.54 7.27
CA GLN A 77 30.62 -25.36 6.95
C GLN A 77 29.74 -26.44 7.60
N GLU A 78 30.16 -27.71 7.55
CA GLU A 78 29.44 -28.81 8.20
C GLU A 78 29.40 -28.66 9.73
N ASN A 79 30.51 -28.24 10.33
CA ASN A 79 30.58 -27.98 11.78
C ASN A 79 29.68 -26.81 12.20
N LEU A 80 29.66 -25.73 11.41
CA LEU A 80 28.75 -24.61 11.62
C LEU A 80 27.28 -25.05 11.52
N GLU A 81 26.91 -25.87 10.51
CA GLU A 81 25.55 -26.38 10.38
C GLU A 81 25.15 -27.30 11.54
N LYS A 82 26.06 -28.18 12.00
CA LYS A 82 25.82 -29.01 13.20
C LYS A 82 25.61 -28.15 14.43
N GLN A 83 26.43 -27.12 14.61
CA GLN A 83 26.28 -26.17 15.70
C GLN A 83 24.95 -25.43 15.60
N MET A 84 24.55 -24.95 14.42
CA MET A 84 23.26 -24.28 14.20
C MET A 84 22.07 -25.20 14.49
N ARG A 85 22.15 -26.50 14.19
CA ARG A 85 21.11 -27.48 14.50
C ARG A 85 21.02 -27.83 16.00
N GLN A 86 22.10 -27.64 16.75
CA GLN A 86 22.14 -27.81 18.20
C GLN A 86 21.60 -26.59 18.96
N LEU A 87 21.57 -25.41 18.32
CA LEU A 87 20.98 -24.23 18.91
C LEU A 87 19.45 -24.35 18.95
N ALA A 88 18.85 -23.97 20.08
CA ALA A 88 17.40 -23.92 20.21
C ALA A 88 16.83 -22.77 19.35
N VAL A 89 15.79 -23.07 18.56
CA VAL A 89 15.00 -22.03 17.90
C VAL A 89 14.15 -21.34 18.96
N ILE A 90 14.51 -20.10 19.31
CA ILE A 90 13.72 -19.29 20.24
C ILE A 90 12.45 -18.84 19.50
N PRO A 91 11.25 -19.24 19.95
CA PRO A 91 10.01 -18.76 19.33
C PRO A 91 9.90 -17.23 19.49
N PRO A 92 9.33 -16.52 18.50
CA PRO A 92 9.07 -15.10 18.65
C PRO A 92 8.15 -14.89 19.87
N MET A 93 8.51 -13.92 20.73
CA MET A 93 7.72 -13.60 21.91
C MET A 93 6.31 -13.19 21.46
N LEU A 94 5.31 -13.97 21.88
CA LEU A 94 3.92 -13.60 21.67
C LEU A 94 3.62 -12.42 22.58
N TYR A 95 3.07 -11.35 22.01
CA TYR A 95 2.62 -10.20 22.78
C TYR A 95 1.48 -10.61 23.71
N ASP A 96 1.51 -10.14 24.95
CA ASP A 96 0.40 -10.30 25.88
C ASP A 96 -0.85 -9.54 25.39
N ALA A 97 -2.02 -9.92 25.89
CA ALA A 97 -3.31 -9.34 25.48
C ALA A 97 -3.34 -7.80 25.59
N GLU A 98 -2.63 -7.22 26.57
CA GLU A 98 -2.50 -5.78 26.73
C GLU A 98 -1.63 -5.14 25.63
N GLN A 99 -0.50 -5.77 25.28
CA GLN A 99 0.38 -5.30 24.21
C GLN A 99 -0.26 -5.45 22.83
N GLN A 100 -1.05 -6.50 22.60
CA GLN A 100 -1.83 -6.69 21.36
C GLN A 100 -2.93 -5.64 21.18
N ARG A 101 -3.41 -5.04 22.28
CA ARG A 101 -4.37 -3.92 22.23
C ARG A 101 -3.72 -2.59 21.86
N ILE A 102 -2.41 -2.45 22.05
CA ILE A 102 -1.66 -1.24 21.68
C ILE A 102 -1.46 -1.26 20.16
N LYS A 103 -2.47 -0.75 19.44
CA LYS A 103 -2.41 -0.54 18.00
C LYS A 103 -1.96 0.89 17.73
N PHE A 104 -0.90 1.05 16.93
CA PHE A 104 -0.55 2.38 16.41
C PHE A 104 -1.69 2.88 15.53
N ILE A 105 -2.43 3.87 16.01
CA ILE A 105 -3.51 4.51 15.24
C ILE A 105 -2.84 5.54 14.33
N ASN A 106 -2.48 5.12 13.12
CA ASN A 106 -1.97 6.02 12.11
C ASN A 106 -3.08 6.98 11.64
N MET A 107 -2.87 8.28 11.80
CA MET A 107 -3.80 9.35 11.40
C MET A 107 -3.47 9.92 10.00
N ASN A 108 -2.60 9.27 9.22
CA ASN A 108 -2.19 9.72 7.87
C ASN A 108 -3.31 9.73 6.82
N GLY A 109 -4.54 9.33 7.19
CA GLY A 109 -5.69 9.32 6.28
C GLY A 109 -5.68 8.16 5.28
N LEU A 110 -4.87 7.11 5.50
CA LEU A 110 -4.89 5.91 4.67
C LEU A 110 -6.28 5.26 4.69
N MET A 111 -6.93 5.22 3.53
CA MET A 111 -8.16 4.47 3.33
C MET A 111 -7.82 3.08 2.78
N ASP A 112 -7.99 2.05 3.59
CA ASP A 112 -7.71 0.65 3.23
C ASP A 112 -8.65 0.16 2.11
N ASP A 113 -9.94 0.47 2.22
CA ASP A 113 -10.93 0.30 1.15
C ASP A 113 -11.73 1.59 0.92
N PRO A 114 -11.33 2.41 -0.06
CA PRO A 114 -12.05 3.64 -0.41
C PRO A 114 -13.50 3.39 -0.84
N MET A 115 -13.80 2.25 -1.47
CA MET A 115 -15.14 1.93 -1.96
C MET A 115 -16.09 1.60 -0.81
N LYS A 116 -15.60 0.87 0.19
CA LYS A 116 -16.33 0.63 1.44
C LYS A 116 -16.64 1.94 2.15
N VAL A 117 -15.66 2.83 2.31
CA VAL A 117 -15.87 4.15 2.94
C VAL A 117 -16.93 4.97 2.19
N TYR A 118 -16.91 4.95 0.85
CA TYR A 118 -17.92 5.63 0.04
C TYR A 118 -19.33 5.06 0.25
N LYS A 119 -19.48 3.73 0.24
CA LYS A 119 -20.77 3.06 0.48
C LYS A 119 -21.29 3.31 1.89
N ASP A 120 -20.43 3.24 2.90
CA ASP A 120 -20.79 3.49 4.31
C ASP A 120 -21.36 4.91 4.49
N ARG A 121 -20.81 5.91 3.78
CA ARG A 121 -21.36 7.28 3.79
C ARG A 121 -22.77 7.38 3.19
N GLN A 122 -23.09 6.58 2.18
CA GLN A 122 -24.44 6.55 1.59
C GLN A 122 -25.46 5.98 2.57
N VAL A 123 -25.08 4.97 3.36
CA VAL A 123 -25.96 4.33 4.35
C VAL A 123 -26.21 5.24 5.56
N MET A 124 -25.22 6.04 5.96
CA MET A 124 -25.38 6.96 7.09
C MET A 124 -26.29 8.16 6.78
N ASN A 125 -26.36 8.60 5.51
CA ASN A 125 -27.17 9.75 5.10
C ASN A 125 -28.51 9.33 4.48
N MET A 126 -29.32 8.58 5.24
CA MET A 126 -30.66 8.20 4.79
C MET A 126 -31.62 9.39 4.85
N TRP A 127 -32.41 9.54 3.78
CA TRP A 127 -33.46 10.54 3.65
C TRP A 127 -34.83 9.90 3.85
N SER A 128 -35.56 10.34 4.88
CA SER A 128 -36.96 9.95 5.10
C SER A 128 -37.87 10.61 4.06
N GLU A 129 -39.07 10.07 3.84
CA GLU A 129 -40.03 10.67 2.90
C GLU A 129 -40.44 12.09 3.32
N GLN A 130 -40.61 12.32 4.62
CA GLN A 130 -40.90 13.64 5.19
C GLN A 130 -39.78 14.65 4.91
N GLU A 131 -38.51 14.25 5.08
CA GLU A 131 -37.35 15.10 4.77
C GLU A 131 -37.30 15.45 3.27
N LYS A 132 -37.59 14.48 2.39
CA LYS A 132 -37.62 14.70 0.94
C LYS A 132 -38.72 15.67 0.53
N GLU A 133 -39.91 15.53 1.10
CA GLU A 133 -41.03 16.42 0.85
C GLU A 133 -40.73 17.85 1.32
N THR A 134 -40.21 18.00 2.53
CA THR A 134 -39.79 19.29 3.10
C THR A 134 -38.72 19.94 2.22
N PHE A 135 -37.71 19.18 1.80
CA PHE A 135 -36.67 19.68 0.90
C PHE A 135 -37.26 20.17 -0.44
N ARG A 136 -38.14 19.37 -1.05
CA ARG A 136 -38.78 19.70 -2.33
C ARG A 136 -39.63 20.97 -2.22
N GLU A 137 -40.45 21.08 -1.19
CA GLU A 137 -41.31 22.24 -0.94
C GLU A 137 -40.48 23.51 -0.75
N LYS A 138 -39.49 23.48 0.14
CA LYS A 138 -38.63 24.63 0.42
C LYS A 138 -37.76 25.01 -0.78
N PHE A 139 -37.31 24.03 -1.57
CA PHE A 139 -36.58 24.30 -2.83
C PHE A 139 -37.47 24.98 -3.88
N MET A 140 -38.76 24.67 -3.94
CA MET A 140 -39.70 25.37 -4.84
C MET A 140 -39.93 26.83 -4.44
N GLN A 141 -39.83 27.14 -3.15
CA GLN A 141 -40.00 28.50 -2.61
C GLN A 141 -38.70 29.31 -2.75
N HIS A 142 -37.56 28.70 -2.41
CA HIS A 142 -36.24 29.33 -2.37
C HIS A 142 -35.22 28.49 -3.17
N PRO A 143 -35.22 28.59 -4.51
CA PRO A 143 -34.38 27.74 -5.34
C PRO A 143 -32.89 27.97 -5.05
N LYS A 144 -32.18 26.88 -4.73
CA LYS A 144 -30.74 26.84 -4.41
C LYS A 144 -30.32 27.59 -3.13
N ASN A 145 -31.24 28.03 -2.28
CA ASN A 145 -30.88 28.53 -0.96
C ASN A 145 -30.75 27.37 0.04
N PHE A 146 -29.65 26.61 -0.06
CA PHE A 146 -29.45 25.40 0.74
C PHE A 146 -29.25 25.68 2.23
N GLY A 147 -28.75 26.88 2.58
CA GLY A 147 -28.64 27.31 3.98
C GLY A 147 -30.01 27.39 4.65
N LEU A 148 -30.96 28.05 3.98
CA LEU A 148 -32.34 28.16 4.47
C LEU A 148 -33.07 26.81 4.43
N ILE A 149 -32.85 25.97 3.40
CA ILE A 149 -33.51 24.66 3.33
C ILE A 149 -33.04 23.75 4.48
N ALA A 150 -31.73 23.76 4.78
CA ALA A 150 -31.17 22.96 5.87
C ALA A 150 -31.70 23.37 7.24
N SER A 151 -32.06 24.64 7.46
CA SER A 151 -32.64 25.06 8.75
C SER A 151 -34.03 24.49 9.03
N PHE A 152 -34.71 23.90 8.03
CA PHE A 152 -35.97 23.17 8.21
C PHE A 152 -35.76 21.65 8.33
N LEU A 153 -34.51 21.18 8.35
CA LEU A 153 -34.17 19.75 8.41
C LEU A 153 -33.18 19.50 9.56
N ASP A 154 -33.70 19.13 10.73
CA ASP A 154 -32.91 19.03 11.97
C ASP A 154 -31.71 18.06 11.87
N ARG A 155 -31.81 17.03 11.03
CA ARG A 155 -30.80 15.98 10.87
C ARG A 155 -30.00 16.08 9.57
N LYS A 156 -30.14 17.16 8.80
CA LYS A 156 -29.46 17.33 7.52
C LYS A 156 -28.69 18.64 7.49
N THR A 157 -27.40 18.53 7.19
CA THR A 157 -26.55 19.71 7.03
C THR A 157 -26.75 20.36 5.66
N VAL A 158 -26.20 21.55 5.48
CA VAL A 158 -26.14 22.22 4.17
C VAL A 158 -25.43 21.35 3.14
N ALA A 159 -24.36 20.66 3.53
CA ALA A 159 -23.63 19.75 2.66
C ALA A 159 -24.50 18.57 2.20
N ASP A 160 -25.31 18.02 3.10
CA ASP A 160 -26.26 16.94 2.78
C ASP A 160 -27.34 17.42 1.81
N CYS A 161 -27.88 18.62 2.01
CA CYS A 161 -28.86 19.24 1.12
C CYS A 161 -28.30 19.45 -0.30
N VAL A 162 -27.05 19.90 -0.41
CA VAL A 162 -26.36 20.03 -1.71
C VAL A 162 -26.15 18.66 -2.34
N LEU A 163 -25.63 17.69 -1.59
CA LEU A 163 -25.40 16.34 -2.09
C LEU A 163 -26.71 15.72 -2.61
N TYR A 164 -27.77 15.78 -1.80
CA TYR A 164 -29.10 15.29 -2.17
C TYR A 164 -29.61 15.93 -3.45
N TYR A 165 -29.51 17.26 -3.59
CA TYR A 165 -29.86 17.95 -4.83
C TYR A 165 -29.14 17.37 -6.05
N TYR A 166 -27.83 17.13 -5.97
CA TYR A 166 -27.10 16.59 -7.12
C TYR A 166 -27.49 15.16 -7.46
N LEU A 167 -27.81 14.33 -6.45
CA LEU A 167 -28.27 12.96 -6.64
C LEU A 167 -29.68 12.90 -7.26
N THR A 168 -30.59 13.81 -6.91
CA THR A 168 -32.01 13.72 -7.31
C THR A 168 -32.44 14.72 -8.39
N LYS A 169 -31.68 15.79 -8.67
CA LYS A 169 -32.10 16.89 -9.59
C LYS A 169 -32.51 16.45 -11.00
N LYS A 170 -31.99 15.33 -11.47
CA LYS A 170 -32.33 14.76 -12.78
C LYS A 170 -33.61 13.93 -12.71
N ASN A 171 -33.77 13.12 -11.66
CA ASN A 171 -34.94 12.27 -11.47
C ASN A 171 -36.18 13.12 -11.13
N GLU A 172 -36.06 14.05 -10.18
CA GLU A 172 -37.19 14.91 -9.77
C GLU A 172 -37.42 16.13 -10.68
N ASN A 173 -36.49 16.43 -11.59
CA ASN A 173 -36.60 17.53 -12.55
C ASN A 173 -36.89 18.90 -11.91
N TYR A 174 -36.14 19.27 -10.86
CA TYR A 174 -36.33 20.52 -10.10
C TYR A 174 -36.41 21.78 -10.98
N LYS A 175 -35.68 21.84 -12.11
CA LYS A 175 -35.76 22.97 -13.06
C LYS A 175 -37.18 23.18 -13.59
N ASN A 176 -37.89 22.10 -13.93
CA ASN A 176 -39.24 22.17 -14.47
C ASN A 176 -40.24 22.50 -13.35
N LEU A 177 -40.00 21.96 -12.16
CA LEU A 177 -40.86 22.17 -11.01
C LEU A 177 -40.83 23.66 -10.57
N VAL A 178 -39.65 24.27 -10.49
CA VAL A 178 -39.49 25.70 -10.18
C VAL A 178 -40.13 26.59 -11.25
N ARG A 179 -39.91 26.28 -12.55
CA ARG A 179 -40.55 27.01 -13.67
C ARG A 179 -42.08 26.98 -13.59
N ARG A 180 -42.65 25.82 -13.26
CA ARG A 180 -44.11 25.68 -13.10
C ARG A 180 -44.62 26.49 -11.91
N ASN A 181 -43.88 26.53 -10.81
CA ASN A 181 -44.27 27.29 -9.62
C ASN A 181 -44.29 28.80 -9.88
N TYR A 182 -43.28 29.32 -10.59
CA TYR A 182 -43.21 30.75 -10.94
C TYR A 182 -44.37 31.19 -11.84
N ARG A 183 -44.76 30.37 -12.82
CA ARG A 183 -45.91 30.63 -13.71
C ARG A 183 -47.25 30.66 -12.98
N ARG A 184 -47.39 29.90 -11.88
CA ARG A 184 -48.62 29.92 -11.06
C ARG A 184 -48.71 31.17 -10.20
N ARG A 185 -47.59 31.64 -9.64
CA ARG A 185 -47.57 32.86 -8.81
C ARG A 185 -47.83 34.12 -9.63
N GLY A 186 -47.32 34.20 -10.86
CA GLY A 186 -47.56 35.35 -11.77
C GLY A 186 -48.97 35.45 -12.37
N LYS A 187 -49.89 34.53 -12.04
CA LYS A 187 -51.29 34.55 -12.51
C LYS A 187 -52.28 35.04 -11.44
N ASN A 188 -51.83 35.24 -10.21
CA ASN A 188 -52.65 35.67 -9.08
C ASN A 188 -52.34 37.12 -8.66
N GLN A 189 -51.83 37.94 -9.58
CA GLN A 189 -51.57 39.36 -9.37
C GLN A 189 -52.10 40.16 -10.55
#